data_AF-A0A6P0P292-F1
#
_entry.id   AF-A0A6P0P292-F1
#
_cell.length_a   1.000
_cell.length_b   1.000
_cell.length_c   1.000
_cell.angle_alpha   90.00
_cell.angle_beta   90.00
_cell.angle_gamma   90.00
#
_symmetry.space_group_name_H-M   'P 1'
#
loop_
_entity.id
_entity.type
_entity.pdbx_description
1 polymer ?
#
loop_
_entity_poly.entity_id
_entity_poly.type
_entity_poly.pdbx_seq_one_letter_code
_entity_poly.pdbx_strand_id
1 'polypeptide(L)'
;MKCVRCETNNNFKERIEAGGRCKNCNHPFVFDPKAGSKFTDIFFKNSIQIISSENTLFFTPKQLWYLIEKRLVNKNNIELLGYLFISAFFLPFILPFTFTLAFIIGVQMRTLFLIPTIIFLSLVSFLIWGSKSQQFPTKIRRIFARAMQILGGLILVAVLVWFFKFSTVKNTAFFLFLLGIGLGIFLIYFGMRLLSIQHKIPQPLQFHQSEIPHWLSRWEEVNGEVTNVLAPSKEMSEPIEINSEVKAYSFDRVIVCDTAEIAQFLIANNFHFEHNCAVLSIDGYPQNIFSTVMQMLKQNPDLKVYAFHSATPRGVTTINELRNSPNWFGGNNLIIYDLGLLPRHVFPSKNMWIIKSDELAGQGRKIPAEVKQTLSTDELEWLEAGFYVELESFSPRKLLQVVSQGIAKTQAVANGYSSASDSSLDSGYSSDDGIILVGIDDDNRNTSFFASDSFG
;
A
#
# COMPACT_ATOMS: atom_id res chain seq x y z
N MET A 1 -9.17 28.35 11.04
CA MET A 1 -9.50 26.99 11.53
C MET A 1 -10.95 26.99 11.93
N LYS A 2 -11.69 25.94 11.58
CA LYS A 2 -13.10 25.80 11.92
C LYS A 2 -13.21 25.03 13.26
N CYS A 3 -14.13 25.44 14.13
CA CYS A 3 -14.35 24.80 15.43
C CYS A 3 -15.10 23.48 15.25
N VAL A 4 -14.67 22.41 15.93
CA VAL A 4 -15.30 21.08 15.83
C VAL A 4 -16.66 20.97 16.51
N ARG A 5 -16.97 21.89 17.44
CA ARG A 5 -18.23 21.94 18.20
C ARG A 5 -19.30 22.83 17.56
N CYS A 6 -18.95 24.07 17.19
CA CYS A 6 -19.91 25.06 16.69
C CYS A 6 -19.70 25.47 15.23
N GLU A 7 -18.77 24.82 14.53
CA GLU A 7 -18.51 25.06 13.10
C GLU A 7 -18.10 26.50 12.72
N THR A 8 -17.84 27.35 13.70
CA THR A 8 -17.43 28.73 13.46
C THR A 8 -16.00 28.78 12.93
N ASN A 9 -15.76 29.61 11.92
CA ASN A 9 -14.43 29.90 11.41
C ASN A 9 -13.70 30.90 12.33
N ASN A 10 -12.51 30.51 12.78
CA ASN A 10 -11.64 31.31 13.63
C ASN A 10 -10.32 31.58 12.89
N ASN A 11 -9.98 32.85 12.69
CA ASN A 11 -8.66 33.23 12.15
C ASN A 11 -7.57 33.07 13.25
N PHE A 12 -6.30 33.31 12.93
CA PHE A 12 -5.22 33.09 13.92
C PHE A 12 -5.24 34.11 15.06
N LYS A 13 -5.47 35.39 14.74
CA LYS A 13 -5.51 36.48 15.72
C LYS A 13 -6.63 36.25 16.73
N GLU A 14 -7.83 35.90 16.25
CA GLU A 14 -8.99 35.58 17.09
C GLU A 14 -8.73 34.43 18.06
N ARG A 15 -7.94 33.41 17.65
CA ARG A 15 -7.59 32.30 18.54
C ARG A 15 -6.61 32.71 19.62
N ILE A 16 -5.63 33.56 19.30
CA ILE A 16 -4.67 34.08 20.30
C ILE A 16 -5.41 34.95 21.31
N GLU A 17 -6.28 35.85 20.84
CA GLU A 17 -7.08 36.73 21.70
C GLU A 17 -8.02 35.93 22.62
N ALA A 18 -8.56 34.81 22.14
CA ALA A 18 -9.39 33.89 22.93
C ALA A 18 -8.58 32.82 23.71
N GLY A 19 -7.24 32.94 23.82
CA GLY A 19 -6.41 32.02 24.59
C GLY A 19 -6.42 30.57 24.08
N GLY A 20 -6.46 30.38 22.76
CA GLY A 20 -6.53 29.05 22.13
C GLY A 20 -7.94 28.45 22.08
N ARG A 21 -8.99 29.27 22.25
CA ARG A 21 -10.39 28.83 22.25
C ARG A 21 -11.18 29.43 21.09
N CYS A 22 -12.35 28.85 20.81
CA CYS A 22 -13.25 29.37 19.79
C CYS A 22 -13.92 30.67 20.25
N LYS A 23 -13.92 31.71 19.39
CA LYS A 23 -14.55 33.01 19.67
C LYS A 23 -16.06 32.96 19.94
N ASN A 24 -16.75 31.91 19.49
CA ASN A 24 -18.20 31.79 19.60
C ASN A 24 -18.62 30.89 20.77
N CYS A 25 -18.11 29.66 20.83
CA CYS A 25 -18.52 28.69 21.85
C CYS A 25 -17.49 28.44 22.96
N ASN A 26 -16.37 29.17 22.96
CA ASN A 26 -15.27 29.06 23.92
C ASN A 26 -14.65 27.64 24.06
N HIS A 27 -14.91 26.76 23.09
CA HIS A 27 -14.36 25.42 23.05
C HIS A 27 -12.86 25.48 22.74
N PRO A 28 -11.99 24.80 23.52
CA PRO A 28 -10.55 24.84 23.30
C PRO A 28 -10.15 24.08 22.05
N PHE A 29 -9.14 24.58 21.33
CA PHE A 29 -8.54 23.87 20.20
C PHE A 29 -7.43 22.95 20.69
N VAL A 30 -7.42 21.70 20.23
CA VAL A 30 -6.42 20.69 20.63
C VAL A 30 -5.17 20.78 19.75
N PHE A 31 -5.36 20.87 18.45
CA PHE A 31 -4.35 20.84 17.41
C PHE A 31 -4.41 22.14 16.60
N ASP A 32 -3.39 23.00 16.75
CA ASP A 32 -3.21 24.22 15.96
C ASP A 32 -1.88 24.19 15.18
N PRO A 33 -1.92 24.18 13.84
CA PRO A 33 -0.71 24.20 13.03
C PRO A 33 0.22 25.38 13.27
N LYS A 34 -0.34 26.55 13.58
CA LYS A 34 0.46 27.74 13.88
C LYS A 34 1.07 27.73 15.28
N ALA A 35 0.58 26.85 16.16
CA ALA A 35 1.15 26.61 17.49
C ALA A 35 2.05 25.36 17.52
N GLY A 36 2.41 24.80 16.36
CA GLY A 36 3.36 23.68 16.24
C GLY A 36 2.74 22.30 15.99
N SER A 37 1.41 22.17 15.99
CA SER A 37 0.77 20.92 15.54
C SER A 37 0.94 20.72 14.02
N LYS A 38 0.77 19.51 13.52
CA LYS A 38 0.92 19.23 12.06
C LYS A 38 -0.41 19.33 11.31
N PHE A 39 -1.51 19.25 12.04
CA PHE A 39 -2.87 19.27 11.52
C PHE A 39 -3.80 20.02 12.49
N THR A 40 -5.07 20.13 12.10
CA THR A 40 -6.13 20.84 12.84
C THR A 40 -7.11 19.86 13.48
N ASP A 41 -7.87 20.29 14.47
CA ASP A 41 -8.93 19.48 15.10
C ASP A 41 -9.90 18.82 14.10
N ILE A 42 -10.35 19.56 13.09
CA ILE A 42 -11.26 19.00 12.07
C ILE A 42 -10.60 17.89 11.26
N PHE A 43 -9.31 18.04 10.98
CA PHE A 43 -8.57 17.00 10.27
C PHE A 43 -8.55 15.72 11.11
N PHE A 44 -8.26 15.83 12.40
CA PHE A 44 -8.21 14.70 13.33
C PHE A 44 -9.59 14.06 13.53
N LYS A 45 -10.63 14.86 13.79
CA LYS A 45 -12.04 14.42 13.85
C LYS A 45 -12.42 13.62 12.62
N ASN A 46 -12.16 14.17 11.43
CA ASN A 46 -12.48 13.50 10.17
C ASN A 46 -11.64 12.22 9.99
N SER A 47 -10.41 12.16 10.51
CA SER A 47 -9.60 10.93 10.45
C SER A 47 -10.22 9.82 11.30
N ILE A 48 -10.69 10.15 12.51
CA ILE A 48 -11.41 9.20 13.39
C ILE A 48 -12.70 8.73 12.73
N GLN A 49 -13.50 9.64 12.16
CA GLN A 49 -14.75 9.27 11.48
C GLN A 49 -14.51 8.38 10.25
N ILE A 50 -13.50 8.70 9.43
CA ILE A 50 -13.16 7.91 8.24
C ILE A 50 -12.70 6.51 8.63
N ILE A 51 -11.81 6.38 9.62
CA ILE A 51 -11.25 5.07 9.97
C ILE A 51 -12.28 4.15 10.63
N SER A 52 -13.14 4.72 11.47
CA SER A 52 -14.22 3.99 12.15
C SER A 52 -15.42 3.73 11.25
N SER A 53 -15.41 4.18 9.98
CA SER A 53 -16.58 4.13 9.09
C SER A 53 -17.83 4.70 9.76
N GLU A 54 -17.74 5.95 10.24
CA GLU A 54 -18.81 6.64 11.00
C GLU A 54 -19.17 5.92 12.31
N ASN A 55 -18.16 5.56 13.12
CA ASN A 55 -18.29 4.89 14.43
C ASN A 55 -18.86 3.45 14.39
N THR A 56 -18.84 2.78 13.23
CA THR A 56 -19.37 1.41 13.10
C THR A 56 -18.30 0.33 13.29
N LEU A 57 -17.05 0.63 12.95
CA LEU A 57 -15.94 -0.34 13.00
C LEU A 57 -14.93 0.05 14.09
N PHE A 58 -14.37 -0.97 14.73
CA PHE A 58 -13.22 -0.84 15.60
C PHE A 58 -11.93 -0.83 14.77
N PHE A 59 -10.90 -0.13 15.25
CA PHE A 59 -9.63 0.00 14.55
C PHE A 59 -8.45 0.06 15.52
N THR A 60 -7.27 -0.34 15.04
CA THR A 60 -6.05 -0.28 15.86
C THR A 60 -5.43 1.12 15.83
N PRO A 61 -4.69 1.54 16.88
CA PRO A 61 -3.94 2.80 16.88
C PRO A 61 -2.97 2.91 15.69
N LYS A 62 -2.42 1.78 15.25
CA LYS A 62 -1.50 1.70 14.11
C LYS A 62 -2.22 1.96 12.78
N GLN A 63 -3.45 1.48 12.59
CA GLN A 63 -4.26 1.85 11.42
C GLN A 63 -4.53 3.36 11.38
N LEU A 64 -4.80 3.99 12.53
CA LEU A 64 -4.98 5.44 12.62
C LEU A 64 -3.72 6.21 12.24
N TRP A 65 -2.56 5.73 12.70
CA TRP A 65 -1.25 6.26 12.32
C TRP A 65 -1.06 6.26 10.80
N TYR A 66 -1.24 5.10 10.16
CA TYR A 66 -1.12 4.97 8.70
C TYR A 66 -2.08 5.88 7.94
N LEU A 67 -3.32 6.03 8.42
CA LEU A 67 -4.31 6.90 7.78
C LEU A 67 -3.87 8.38 7.84
N ILE A 68 -3.41 8.84 9.00
CA ILE A 68 -2.97 10.23 9.19
C ILE A 68 -1.76 10.54 8.29
N GLU A 69 -0.76 9.66 8.26
CA GLU A 69 0.42 9.77 7.37
C GLU A 69 -0.01 9.92 5.90
N LYS A 70 -0.87 9.01 5.42
CA LYS A 70 -1.39 9.03 4.05
C LYS A 70 -2.10 10.32 3.69
N ARG A 71 -2.90 10.86 4.61
CA ARG A 71 -3.69 12.09 4.39
C ARG A 71 -2.82 13.35 4.36
N LEU A 72 -1.73 13.38 5.11
CA LEU A 72 -0.82 14.55 5.15
C LEU A 72 0.06 14.64 3.91
N VAL A 73 0.53 13.50 3.38
CA VAL A 73 1.39 13.46 2.18
C VAL A 73 0.66 13.88 0.90
N ASN A 74 -0.66 13.63 0.79
CA ASN A 74 -1.41 13.90 -0.45
C ASN A 74 -1.70 15.39 -0.75
N LYS A 75 -1.40 16.33 0.16
CA LYS A 75 -1.91 17.70 0.05
C LYS A 75 -1.09 18.66 -0.85
N ASN A 76 0.15 18.33 -1.22
CA ASN A 76 1.11 19.37 -1.65
C ASN A 76 1.58 19.38 -3.12
N ASN A 77 1.06 18.57 -4.05
CA ASN A 77 1.81 18.30 -5.29
C ASN A 77 1.06 18.41 -6.64
N ILE A 78 -0.13 19.02 -6.69
CA ILE A 78 -0.91 19.09 -7.94
C ILE A 78 -0.34 20.13 -8.93
N GLU A 79 0.17 21.27 -8.44
CA GLU A 79 0.68 22.35 -9.31
C GLU A 79 1.96 21.96 -10.06
N LEU A 80 2.88 21.25 -9.39
CA LEU A 80 4.12 20.76 -10.00
C LEU A 80 3.86 19.82 -11.19
N LEU A 81 2.73 19.09 -11.13
CA LEU A 81 2.35 18.11 -12.15
C LEU A 81 2.00 18.76 -13.49
N GLY A 82 1.25 19.87 -13.46
CA GLY A 82 0.84 20.59 -14.65
C GLY A 82 2.05 21.13 -15.44
N TYR A 83 3.02 21.73 -14.73
CA TYR A 83 4.25 22.23 -15.35
C TYR A 83 5.09 21.12 -16.00
N LEU A 84 5.14 19.95 -15.38
CA LEU A 84 5.90 18.82 -15.92
C LEU A 84 5.33 18.30 -17.24
N PHE A 85 4.01 18.14 -17.33
CA PHE A 85 3.37 17.69 -18.57
C PHE A 85 3.53 18.70 -19.71
N ILE A 86 3.38 19.99 -19.41
CA ILE A 86 3.59 21.07 -20.39
C ILE A 86 5.05 21.03 -20.89
N SER A 87 6.02 20.98 -19.98
CA SER A 87 7.44 20.95 -20.36
C SER A 87 7.81 19.70 -21.19
N ALA A 88 7.33 18.52 -20.80
CA ALA A 88 7.59 17.27 -21.53
C ALA A 88 6.93 17.22 -22.90
N PHE A 89 5.78 17.89 -23.07
CA PHE A 89 5.05 17.91 -24.34
C PHE A 89 5.69 18.85 -25.36
N PHE A 90 6.06 20.07 -24.97
CA PHE A 90 6.54 21.09 -25.93
C PHE A 90 8.03 20.96 -26.28
N LEU A 91 8.87 20.46 -25.35
CA LEU A 91 10.32 20.42 -25.54
C LEU A 91 10.79 19.58 -26.76
N PRO A 92 10.19 18.41 -27.07
CA PRO A 92 10.53 17.62 -28.25
C PRO A 92 10.22 18.31 -29.57
N PHE A 93 9.30 19.29 -29.61
CA PHE A 93 8.95 20.04 -30.83
C PHE A 93 9.82 21.28 -31.02
N ILE A 94 10.27 21.91 -29.92
CA ILE A 94 11.13 23.11 -29.96
C ILE A 94 12.51 22.78 -30.54
N LEU A 95 13.10 21.64 -30.15
CA LEU A 95 14.41 21.18 -30.60
C LEU A 95 14.54 21.06 -32.14
N PRO A 96 13.69 20.29 -32.85
CA PRO A 96 13.74 20.18 -34.31
C PRO A 96 13.28 21.46 -35.02
N PHE A 97 12.34 22.22 -34.44
CA PHE A 97 11.90 23.49 -35.03
C PHE A 97 13.03 24.53 -35.05
N THR A 98 13.74 24.71 -33.93
CA THR A 98 14.90 25.60 -33.85
C THR A 98 16.02 25.16 -34.80
N PHE A 99 16.23 23.86 -34.99
CA PHE A 99 17.16 23.32 -35.99
C PHE A 99 16.78 23.73 -37.42
N THR A 100 15.52 23.53 -37.81
CA THR A 100 15.06 23.90 -39.17
C THR A 100 15.14 25.40 -39.41
N LEU A 101 14.81 26.23 -38.41
CA LEU A 101 14.83 27.68 -38.54
C LEU A 101 16.27 28.23 -38.61
N ALA A 102 17.18 27.73 -37.78
CA ALA A 102 18.59 28.14 -37.79
C ALA A 102 19.29 27.76 -39.11
N PHE A 103 18.94 26.60 -39.68
CA PHE A 103 19.44 26.18 -40.99
C PHE A 103 18.97 27.10 -42.13
N ILE A 104 17.70 27.55 -42.10
CA ILE A 104 17.15 28.48 -43.09
C ILE A 104 17.81 29.87 -43.02
N ILE A 105 18.10 30.37 -41.80
CA ILE A 105 18.59 31.74 -41.59
C ILE A 105 20.13 31.82 -41.67
N GLY A 106 20.84 30.69 -41.77
CA GLY A 106 22.30 30.67 -41.91
C GLY A 106 23.06 31.14 -40.66
N VAL A 107 22.41 31.11 -39.49
CA VAL A 107 23.02 31.52 -38.21
C VAL A 107 24.06 30.49 -37.78
N GLN A 108 25.16 30.95 -37.19
CA GLN A 108 26.23 30.09 -36.68
C GLN A 108 25.68 29.14 -35.60
N MET A 109 25.51 27.89 -36.00
CA MET A 109 24.76 26.82 -35.33
C MET A 109 25.11 26.57 -33.84
N ARG A 110 26.31 26.92 -33.39
CA ARG A 110 26.89 26.38 -32.15
C ARG A 110 26.20 26.83 -30.85
N THR A 111 25.67 28.06 -30.77
CA THR A 111 25.05 28.60 -29.54
C THR A 111 23.57 28.25 -29.41
N LEU A 112 22.85 28.06 -30.51
CA LEU A 112 21.42 27.71 -30.52
C LEU A 112 21.15 26.26 -30.09
N PHE A 113 22.13 25.34 -30.21
CA PHE A 113 21.96 23.94 -29.81
C PHE A 113 22.21 23.66 -28.33
N LEU A 114 23.10 24.41 -27.70
CA LEU A 114 23.51 24.15 -26.32
C LEU A 114 22.34 24.41 -25.35
N ILE A 115 21.56 25.46 -25.56
CA ILE A 115 20.49 25.82 -24.62
C ILE A 115 19.38 24.75 -24.59
N PRO A 116 18.76 24.35 -25.72
CA PRO A 116 17.70 23.33 -25.70
C PRO A 116 18.19 21.94 -25.25
N THR A 117 19.43 21.57 -25.56
CA THR A 117 20.01 20.30 -25.11
C THR A 117 20.27 20.29 -23.61
N ILE A 118 20.78 21.38 -23.03
CA ILE A 118 20.94 21.54 -21.58
C ILE A 118 19.57 21.47 -20.88
N ILE A 119 18.54 22.13 -21.42
CA ILE A 119 17.18 22.09 -20.87
C ILE A 119 16.63 20.65 -20.92
N PHE A 120 16.82 19.93 -22.03
CA PHE A 120 16.39 18.54 -22.16
C PHE A 120 17.08 17.61 -21.16
N LEU A 121 18.41 17.70 -21.05
CA LEU A 121 19.16 16.90 -20.09
C LEU A 121 18.74 17.23 -18.65
N SER A 122 18.54 18.51 -18.33
CA SER A 122 18.06 18.94 -17.00
C SER A 122 16.67 18.39 -16.69
N LEU A 123 15.75 18.40 -17.66
CA LEU A 123 14.43 17.81 -17.52
C LEU A 123 14.52 16.30 -17.28
N VAL A 124 15.29 15.57 -18.09
CA VAL A 124 15.47 14.11 -17.91
C VAL A 124 16.08 13.80 -16.54
N SER A 125 17.13 14.52 -16.13
CA SER A 125 17.73 14.37 -14.80
C SER A 125 16.72 14.64 -13.68
N PHE A 126 15.87 15.67 -13.83
CA PHE A 126 14.82 15.98 -12.86
C PHE A 126 13.76 14.87 -12.80
N LEU A 127 13.32 14.32 -13.93
CA LEU A 127 12.37 13.21 -13.98
C LEU A 127 12.95 11.95 -13.30
N ILE A 128 14.23 11.65 -13.55
CA ILE A 128 14.93 10.52 -12.90
C ILE A 128 15.01 10.75 -11.39
N TRP A 129 15.46 11.92 -10.97
CA TRP A 129 15.54 12.28 -9.55
C TRP A 129 14.16 12.19 -8.87
N GLY A 130 13.13 12.78 -9.47
CA GLY A 130 11.76 12.75 -8.96
C GLY A 130 11.17 11.33 -8.86
N SER A 131 11.48 10.46 -9.82
CA SER A 131 11.04 9.05 -9.80
C SER A 131 11.69 8.21 -8.69
N LYS A 132 12.87 8.63 -8.21
CA LYS A 132 13.65 7.94 -7.16
C LYS A 132 13.57 8.61 -5.79
N SER A 133 13.12 9.86 -5.73
CA SER A 133 13.11 10.64 -4.51
C SER A 133 12.16 10.04 -3.48
N GLN A 134 12.67 9.81 -2.26
CA GLN A 134 11.85 9.38 -1.13
C GLN A 134 10.88 10.45 -0.68
N GLN A 135 11.12 11.73 -1.00
CA GLN A 135 10.25 12.83 -0.57
C GLN A 135 8.88 12.80 -1.28
N PHE A 136 8.79 12.17 -2.45
CA PHE A 136 7.55 12.10 -3.20
C PHE A 136 6.77 10.81 -2.89
N PRO A 137 5.44 10.89 -2.72
CA PRO A 137 4.59 9.69 -2.65
C PRO A 137 4.66 8.86 -3.94
N THR A 138 4.42 7.56 -3.80
CA THR A 138 4.49 6.56 -4.88
C THR A 138 3.73 6.97 -6.13
N LYS A 139 2.53 7.55 -5.98
CA LYS A 139 1.73 8.04 -7.10
C LYS A 139 2.51 9.05 -7.96
N ILE A 140 3.24 9.97 -7.33
CA ILE A 140 3.97 11.04 -8.01
C ILE A 140 5.26 10.50 -8.63
N ARG A 141 5.99 9.65 -7.92
CA ARG A 141 7.18 8.96 -8.46
C ARG A 141 6.86 8.21 -9.75
N ARG A 142 5.70 7.56 -9.79
CA ARG A 142 5.20 6.88 -11.00
C ARG A 142 4.80 7.83 -12.10
N ILE A 143 4.29 9.02 -11.79
CA ILE A 143 4.01 10.04 -12.80
C ILE A 143 5.32 10.53 -13.43
N PHE A 144 6.38 10.75 -12.64
CA PHE A 144 7.70 11.08 -13.18
C PHE A 144 8.21 10.00 -14.16
N ALA A 145 8.10 8.72 -13.77
CA ALA A 145 8.50 7.61 -14.63
C ALA A 145 7.64 7.50 -15.90
N ARG A 146 6.33 7.75 -15.81
CA ARG A 146 5.42 7.79 -16.98
C ARG A 146 5.68 8.99 -17.88
N ALA A 147 5.95 10.17 -17.32
CA ALA A 147 6.34 11.35 -18.08
C ALA A 147 7.61 11.09 -18.91
N MET A 148 8.54 10.30 -18.37
CA MET A 148 9.72 9.85 -19.12
C MET A 148 9.37 8.91 -20.29
N GLN A 149 8.40 8.00 -20.12
CA GLN A 149 7.89 7.15 -21.21
C GLN A 149 7.19 7.98 -22.29
N ILE A 150 6.35 8.94 -21.88
CA ILE A 150 5.64 9.86 -22.79
C ILE A 150 6.66 10.70 -23.57
N LEU A 151 7.68 11.24 -22.89
CA LEU A 151 8.76 12.00 -23.53
C LEU A 151 9.50 11.15 -24.57
N GLY A 152 9.82 9.89 -24.24
CA GLY A 152 10.41 8.94 -25.18
C GLY A 152 9.52 8.65 -26.39
N GLY A 153 8.21 8.43 -26.16
CA GLY A 153 7.23 8.23 -27.23
C GLY A 153 7.07 9.45 -28.15
N LEU A 154 7.04 10.67 -27.58
CA LEU A 154 7.00 11.92 -28.34
C LEU A 154 8.26 12.11 -29.18
N ILE A 155 9.45 11.75 -28.67
CA ILE A 155 10.68 11.77 -29.45
C ILE A 155 10.59 10.82 -30.64
N LEU A 156 10.08 9.59 -30.46
CA LEU A 156 9.91 8.63 -31.55
C LEU A 156 8.99 9.19 -32.65
N VAL A 157 7.85 9.76 -32.27
CA VAL A 157 6.91 10.39 -33.22
C VAL A 157 7.56 11.58 -33.93
N ALA A 158 8.24 12.46 -33.20
CA ALA A 158 8.89 13.64 -33.77
C ALA A 158 9.99 13.27 -34.76
N VAL A 159 10.83 12.28 -34.42
CA VAL A 159 11.91 11.78 -35.29
C VAL A 159 11.34 11.11 -36.54
N LEU A 160 10.25 10.36 -36.41
CA LEU A 160 9.56 9.72 -37.53
C LEU A 160 8.95 10.76 -38.50
N VAL A 161 8.23 11.75 -37.97
CA VAL A 161 7.65 12.84 -38.78
C VAL A 161 8.74 13.66 -39.48
N TRP A 162 9.83 13.96 -38.77
CA TRP A 162 10.97 14.70 -39.33
C TRP A 162 11.63 13.90 -40.47
N PHE A 163 11.87 12.60 -40.26
CA PHE A 163 12.45 11.72 -41.27
C PHE A 163 11.59 11.69 -42.54
N PHE A 164 10.28 11.50 -42.43
CA PHE A 164 9.39 11.48 -43.60
C PHE A 164 9.36 12.81 -44.37
N LYS A 165 9.44 13.96 -43.67
CA LYS A 165 9.44 15.28 -44.31
C LYS A 165 10.78 15.69 -44.93
N PHE A 166 11.90 15.23 -44.37
CA PHE A 166 13.25 15.67 -44.75
C PHE A 166 14.16 14.53 -45.26
N SER A 167 13.56 13.39 -45.65
CA SER A 167 14.25 12.16 -46.11
C SER A 167 15.15 12.34 -47.35
N THR A 168 15.06 13.47 -48.05
CA THR A 168 15.87 13.77 -49.24
C THR A 168 17.34 14.12 -48.92
N VAL A 169 17.73 14.16 -47.64
CA VAL A 169 19.07 14.56 -47.19
C VAL A 169 19.98 13.36 -46.92
N LYS A 170 21.26 13.49 -47.31
CA LYS A 170 22.42 12.56 -47.23
C LYS A 170 22.51 11.69 -45.95
N ASN A 171 23.41 10.70 -45.96
CA ASN A 171 23.78 9.77 -44.87
C ASN A 171 23.71 10.33 -43.42
N THR A 172 24.00 11.62 -43.21
CA THR A 172 23.89 12.30 -41.91
C THR A 172 22.48 12.30 -41.32
N ALA A 173 21.43 12.47 -42.14
CA ALA A 173 20.04 12.46 -41.67
C ALA A 173 19.63 11.07 -41.17
N PHE A 174 20.13 10.01 -41.82
CA PHE A 174 19.91 8.63 -41.40
C PHE A 174 20.56 8.31 -40.05
N PHE A 175 21.80 8.77 -39.81
CA PHE A 175 22.44 8.60 -38.50
C PHE A 175 21.70 9.31 -37.37
N LEU A 176 21.22 10.54 -37.60
CA LEU A 176 20.42 11.28 -36.61
C LEU A 176 19.08 10.59 -36.31
N PHE A 177 18.45 10.01 -37.33
CA PHE A 177 17.24 9.20 -37.19
C PHE A 177 17.48 7.97 -36.29
N LEU A 178 18.54 7.20 -36.53
CA LEU A 178 18.89 6.05 -35.70
C LEU A 178 19.18 6.45 -34.25
N LEU A 179 19.92 7.55 -34.03
CA LEU A 179 20.18 8.06 -32.68
C LEU A 179 18.90 8.51 -31.97
N GLY A 180 17.99 9.18 -32.68
CA GLY A 180 16.69 9.60 -32.16
C GLY A 180 15.81 8.42 -31.75
N ILE A 181 15.76 7.37 -32.57
CA ILE A 181 15.06 6.12 -32.23
C ILE A 181 15.68 5.45 -31.01
N GLY A 182 17.01 5.30 -31.00
CA GLY A 182 17.74 4.71 -29.88
C GLY A 182 17.47 5.43 -28.57
N LEU A 183 17.49 6.77 -28.58
CA LEU A 183 17.16 7.59 -27.41
C LEU A 183 15.70 7.43 -26.97
N GLY A 184 14.74 7.44 -27.91
CA GLY A 184 13.32 7.25 -27.59
C GLY A 184 13.03 5.89 -26.94
N ILE A 185 13.55 4.81 -27.52
CA ILE A 185 13.44 3.45 -26.96
C ILE A 185 14.11 3.38 -25.58
N PHE A 186 15.31 3.95 -25.44
CA PHE A 186 16.03 3.98 -24.18
C PHE A 186 15.23 4.66 -23.06
N LEU A 187 14.59 5.81 -23.34
CA LEU A 187 13.76 6.52 -22.36
C LEU A 187 12.52 5.72 -21.95
N ILE A 188 11.86 5.06 -22.91
CA ILE A 188 10.71 4.19 -22.63
C ILE A 188 11.13 3.01 -21.75
N TYR A 189 12.21 2.32 -22.12
CA TYR A 189 12.77 1.20 -21.36
C TYR A 189 13.16 1.64 -19.94
N PHE A 190 13.86 2.77 -19.82
CA PHE A 190 14.27 3.28 -18.52
C PHE A 190 13.06 3.69 -17.67
N GLY A 191 12.03 4.30 -18.27
CA GLY A 191 10.77 4.59 -17.60
C GLY A 191 10.05 3.33 -17.11
N MET A 192 10.02 2.25 -17.90
CA MET A 192 9.49 0.95 -17.47
C MET A 192 10.28 0.39 -16.28
N ARG A 193 11.61 0.47 -16.34
CA ARG A 193 12.49 0.04 -15.24
C ARG A 193 12.30 0.88 -13.97
N LEU A 194 12.09 2.20 -14.11
CA LEU A 194 11.81 3.07 -12.97
C LEU A 194 10.45 2.78 -12.32
N LEU A 195 9.46 2.32 -13.10
CA LEU A 195 8.18 1.86 -12.57
C LEU A 195 8.31 0.53 -11.83
N SER A 196 9.13 -0.39 -12.34
CA SER A 196 9.29 -1.71 -11.72
C SER A 196 10.00 -1.62 -10.37
N ILE A 197 10.97 -0.71 -10.19
CA ILE A 197 11.73 -0.59 -8.93
C ILE A 197 11.01 0.20 -7.82
N GLN A 198 9.79 0.69 -8.02
CA GLN A 198 9.09 1.53 -7.05
C GLN A 198 8.88 0.84 -5.69
N HIS A 199 8.76 -0.50 -5.69
CA HIS A 199 8.61 -1.29 -4.48
C HIS A 199 9.90 -1.34 -3.63
N LYS A 200 11.06 -0.94 -4.18
CA LYS A 200 12.34 -0.84 -3.47
C LYS A 200 12.58 0.57 -2.90
N ILE A 201 11.60 1.47 -2.94
CA ILE A 201 11.72 2.85 -2.43
C ILE A 201 10.72 3.04 -1.29
N PRO A 202 11.19 3.14 -0.04
CA PRO A 202 10.30 3.25 1.11
C PRO A 202 9.63 4.63 1.14
N GLN A 203 8.48 4.70 1.80
CA GLN A 203 7.80 5.95 2.08
C GLN A 203 8.39 6.59 3.34
N PRO A 204 8.60 7.92 3.33
CA PRO A 204 9.05 8.62 4.52
C PRO A 204 7.89 8.66 5.52
N LEU A 205 8.18 8.26 6.75
CA LEU A 205 7.28 8.45 7.89
C LEU A 205 7.58 9.82 8.48
N GLN A 206 6.56 10.66 8.61
CA GLN A 206 6.74 11.98 9.21
C GLN A 206 6.66 11.91 10.74
N PHE A 207 6.03 10.88 11.27
CA PHE A 207 5.70 10.73 12.68
C PHE A 207 6.08 9.36 13.20
N HIS A 208 6.41 9.31 14.49
CA HIS A 208 6.63 8.05 15.17
C HIS A 208 5.27 7.48 15.61
N GLN A 209 5.10 6.15 15.52
CA GLN A 209 3.85 5.49 15.92
C GLN A 209 3.47 5.80 17.39
N SER A 210 4.46 6.02 18.26
CA SER A 210 4.24 6.37 19.67
C SER A 210 3.58 7.72 19.90
N GLU A 211 3.43 8.57 18.88
CA GLU A 211 2.75 9.86 19.02
C GLU A 211 1.21 9.71 19.04
N ILE A 212 0.66 8.62 18.47
CA ILE A 212 -0.80 8.42 18.39
C ILE A 212 -1.48 8.39 19.76
N PRO A 213 -1.01 7.62 20.76
CA PRO A 213 -1.64 7.61 22.08
C PRO A 213 -1.69 9.00 22.72
N HIS A 214 -0.64 9.79 22.55
CA HIS A 214 -0.59 11.16 23.07
C HIS A 214 -1.60 12.08 22.34
N TRP A 215 -1.75 11.94 21.03
CA TRP A 215 -2.77 12.70 20.28
C TRP A 215 -4.20 12.28 20.65
N LEU A 216 -4.45 10.99 20.83
CA LEU A 216 -5.74 10.49 21.29
C LEU A 216 -6.07 11.02 22.69
N SER A 217 -5.17 10.89 23.66
CA SER A 217 -5.37 11.39 25.02
C SER A 217 -5.69 12.89 25.05
N ARG A 218 -4.92 13.72 24.33
CA ARG A 218 -5.18 15.16 24.22
C ARG A 218 -6.52 15.48 23.55
N TRP A 219 -6.93 14.66 22.59
CA TRP A 219 -8.23 14.81 21.94
C TRP A 219 -9.38 14.49 22.89
N GLU A 220 -9.26 13.38 23.62
CA GLU A 220 -10.28 12.86 24.53
C GLU A 220 -10.52 13.77 25.74
N GLU A 221 -9.46 14.39 26.27
CA GLU A 221 -9.55 15.40 27.34
C GLU A 221 -10.50 16.57 27.00
N VAL A 222 -10.65 16.90 25.70
CA VAL A 222 -11.42 18.06 25.24
C VAL A 222 -12.73 17.67 24.54
N ASN A 223 -12.72 16.58 23.78
CA ASN A 223 -13.81 16.21 22.86
C ASN A 223 -14.59 14.97 23.29
N GLY A 224 -14.19 14.30 24.38
CA GLY A 224 -14.77 13.04 24.83
C GLY A 224 -14.07 11.81 24.26
N GLU A 225 -14.35 10.67 24.87
CA GLU A 225 -13.71 9.38 24.60
C GLU A 225 -13.94 8.86 23.17
N VAL A 226 -12.91 8.26 22.57
CA VAL A 226 -13.01 7.61 21.27
C VAL A 226 -13.24 6.10 21.46
N THR A 227 -14.50 5.70 21.48
CA THR A 227 -14.94 4.33 21.82
C THR A 227 -14.45 3.22 20.88
N ASN A 228 -14.08 3.56 19.64
CA ASN A 228 -13.78 2.57 18.59
C ASN A 228 -12.28 2.27 18.43
N VAL A 229 -11.41 2.89 19.23
CA VAL A 229 -9.97 2.61 19.22
C VAL A 229 -9.70 1.39 20.09
N LEU A 230 -8.99 0.41 19.54
CA LEU A 230 -8.58 -0.76 20.31
C LEU A 230 -7.40 -0.42 21.23
N ALA A 231 -7.50 -0.84 22.49
CA ALA A 231 -6.36 -0.84 23.40
C ALA A 231 -5.29 -1.84 22.91
N PRO A 232 -4.00 -1.61 23.21
CA PRO A 232 -2.95 -2.58 22.94
C PRO A 232 -3.33 -3.96 23.48
N SER A 233 -2.98 -5.02 22.73
CA SER A 233 -3.24 -6.39 23.16
C SER A 233 -2.54 -6.62 24.50
N LYS A 234 -3.30 -6.95 25.56
CA LYS A 234 -2.74 -7.28 26.88
C LYS A 234 -2.62 -8.80 26.99
N GLU A 235 -1.50 -9.26 27.55
CA GLU A 235 -1.37 -10.63 28.05
C GLU A 235 -2.36 -10.80 29.22
N MET A 236 -3.52 -11.39 28.95
CA MET A 236 -4.48 -11.76 30.00
C MET A 236 -4.01 -13.07 30.63
N SER A 237 -3.46 -12.96 31.84
CA SER A 237 -2.72 -14.00 32.54
C SER A 237 -3.61 -15.10 33.14
N GLU A 238 -4.91 -14.84 33.31
CA GLU A 238 -5.83 -15.78 33.95
C GLU A 238 -6.75 -16.47 32.93
N PRO A 239 -6.79 -17.81 32.88
CA PRO A 239 -7.76 -18.55 32.10
C PRO A 239 -9.17 -18.23 32.65
N ILE A 240 -9.99 -17.58 31.84
CA ILE A 240 -11.40 -17.36 32.17
C ILE A 240 -12.13 -18.68 31.90
N GLU A 241 -13.00 -19.08 32.82
CA GLU A 241 -13.90 -20.22 32.61
C GLU A 241 -14.78 -19.92 31.39
N ILE A 242 -14.53 -20.66 30.31
CA ILE A 242 -15.17 -20.42 29.01
C ILE A 242 -16.69 -20.63 29.16
N ASN A 243 -17.46 -19.59 28.86
CA ASN A 243 -18.93 -19.64 28.83
C ASN A 243 -19.37 -20.88 28.04
N SER A 244 -20.33 -21.63 28.59
CA SER A 244 -20.95 -22.81 28.00
C SER A 244 -21.40 -22.62 26.54
N GLU A 245 -21.71 -21.40 26.11
CA GLU A 245 -22.05 -21.05 24.72
C GLU A 245 -20.88 -21.22 23.74
N VAL A 246 -19.64 -20.94 24.15
CA VAL A 246 -18.44 -21.15 23.31
C VAL A 246 -18.12 -22.64 23.21
N LYS A 247 -18.43 -23.43 24.25
CA LYS A 247 -18.30 -24.90 24.20
C LYS A 247 -19.34 -25.57 23.29
N ALA A 248 -20.48 -24.92 23.07
CA ALA A 248 -21.50 -25.35 22.12
C ALA A 248 -21.16 -24.94 20.67
N TYR A 249 -20.16 -24.08 20.48
CA TYR A 249 -19.77 -23.57 19.17
C TYR A 249 -18.79 -24.54 18.49
N SER A 250 -19.26 -25.26 17.47
CA SER A 250 -18.38 -26.02 16.57
C SER A 250 -17.74 -25.05 15.59
N PHE A 251 -16.42 -24.91 15.65
CA PHE A 251 -15.68 -24.14 14.66
C PHE A 251 -15.32 -25.03 13.47
N ASP A 252 -15.94 -24.76 12.33
CA ASP A 252 -15.58 -25.42 11.06
C ASP A 252 -14.35 -24.78 10.41
N ARG A 253 -13.95 -23.61 10.93
CA ARG A 253 -12.93 -22.72 10.35
C ARG A 253 -12.13 -22.05 11.45
N VAL A 254 -10.85 -21.82 11.18
CA VAL A 254 -9.98 -20.98 12.02
C VAL A 254 -9.20 -20.00 11.15
N ILE A 255 -9.08 -18.77 11.63
CA ILE A 255 -8.20 -17.74 11.09
C ILE A 255 -7.06 -17.54 12.07
N VAL A 256 -5.83 -17.68 11.59
CA VAL A 256 -4.63 -17.45 12.37
C VAL A 256 -3.89 -16.23 11.84
N CYS A 257 -3.75 -15.22 12.69
CA CYS A 257 -3.08 -13.96 12.38
C CYS A 257 -1.60 -13.98 12.81
N ASP A 258 -0.75 -13.24 12.11
CA ASP A 258 0.66 -13.07 12.51
C ASP A 258 0.84 -12.24 13.80
N THR A 259 -0.13 -11.39 14.13
CA THR A 259 -0.09 -10.45 15.26
C THR A 259 -1.36 -10.54 16.10
N ALA A 260 -1.23 -10.25 17.40
CA ALA A 260 -2.36 -10.22 18.33
C ALA A 260 -3.30 -9.03 18.04
N GLU A 261 -2.76 -7.91 17.56
CA GLU A 261 -3.52 -6.70 17.21
C GLU A 261 -4.52 -6.95 16.09
N ILE A 262 -4.12 -7.71 15.05
CA ILE A 262 -5.02 -8.07 13.94
C ILE A 262 -6.07 -9.09 14.40
N ALA A 263 -5.69 -10.06 15.23
CA ALA A 263 -6.65 -11.01 15.80
C ALA A 263 -7.70 -10.29 16.68
N GLN A 264 -7.26 -9.40 17.57
CA GLN A 264 -8.13 -8.55 18.38
C GLN A 264 -9.03 -7.67 17.51
N PHE A 265 -8.49 -7.10 16.43
CA PHE A 265 -9.25 -6.31 15.46
C PHE A 265 -10.40 -7.11 14.84
N LEU A 266 -10.15 -8.34 14.38
CA LEU A 266 -11.18 -9.20 13.81
C LEU A 266 -12.23 -9.60 14.86
N ILE A 267 -11.80 -9.88 16.09
CA ILE A 267 -12.71 -10.22 17.20
C ILE A 267 -13.60 -9.04 17.56
N ALA A 268 -13.04 -7.83 17.73
CA ALA A 268 -13.78 -6.64 18.09
C ALA A 268 -14.80 -6.20 17.02
N ASN A 269 -14.54 -6.54 15.76
CA ASN A 269 -15.49 -6.32 14.65
C ASN A 269 -16.40 -7.54 14.41
N ASN A 270 -16.60 -8.41 15.41
CA ASN A 270 -17.51 -9.56 15.37
C ASN A 270 -17.28 -10.56 14.23
N PHE A 271 -16.11 -10.56 13.60
CA PHE A 271 -15.82 -11.39 12.43
C PHE A 271 -16.00 -12.89 12.72
N HIS A 272 -15.54 -13.32 13.90
CA HIS A 272 -15.65 -14.69 14.39
C HIS A 272 -17.09 -15.21 14.46
N PHE A 273 -18.04 -14.35 14.86
CA PHE A 273 -19.47 -14.66 14.87
C PHE A 273 -20.08 -14.66 13.47
N GLU A 274 -19.81 -13.64 12.66
CA GLU A 274 -20.40 -13.51 11.32
C GLU A 274 -19.97 -14.64 10.37
N HIS A 275 -18.75 -15.15 10.54
CA HIS A 275 -18.17 -16.19 9.69
C HIS A 275 -18.08 -17.57 10.34
N ASN A 276 -18.66 -17.77 11.53
CA ASN A 276 -18.60 -19.03 12.29
C ASN A 276 -17.17 -19.60 12.33
N CYS A 277 -16.20 -18.79 12.77
CA CYS A 277 -14.79 -19.16 12.77
C CYS A 277 -14.10 -18.77 14.06
N ALA A 278 -13.11 -19.56 14.47
CA ALA A 278 -12.19 -19.16 15.53
C ALA A 278 -11.18 -18.15 14.96
N VAL A 279 -10.80 -17.15 15.77
CA VAL A 279 -9.75 -16.17 15.41
C VAL A 279 -8.66 -16.23 16.47
N LEU A 280 -7.44 -16.54 16.03
CA LEU A 280 -6.26 -16.67 16.89
C LEU A 280 -5.08 -15.89 16.31
N SER A 281 -4.09 -15.53 17.14
CA SER A 281 -2.76 -15.14 16.64
C SER A 281 -1.77 -16.29 16.75
N ILE A 282 -0.67 -16.21 16.00
CA ILE A 282 0.41 -17.21 16.03
C ILE A 282 1.07 -17.33 17.41
N ASP A 283 1.04 -16.25 18.20
CA ASP A 283 1.50 -16.20 19.61
C ASP A 283 0.48 -16.79 20.61
N GLY A 284 -0.67 -17.25 20.12
CA GLY A 284 -1.73 -17.82 20.93
C GLY A 284 -2.67 -16.81 21.56
N TYR A 285 -2.79 -15.59 21.03
CA TYR A 285 -3.89 -14.70 21.42
C TYR A 285 -5.23 -15.22 20.88
N PRO A 286 -6.36 -15.14 21.62
CA PRO A 286 -6.43 -14.77 23.03
C PRO A 286 -5.93 -15.91 23.94
N GLN A 287 -4.95 -15.59 24.82
CA GLN A 287 -4.21 -16.59 25.61
C GLN A 287 -5.11 -17.39 26.55
N ASN A 288 -6.12 -16.73 27.13
CA ASN A 288 -7.02 -17.29 28.12
C ASN A 288 -7.89 -18.45 27.59
N ILE A 289 -8.20 -18.47 26.28
CA ILE A 289 -9.03 -19.52 25.65
C ILE A 289 -8.24 -20.40 24.68
N PHE A 290 -6.97 -20.06 24.41
CA PHE A 290 -6.16 -20.67 23.36
C PHE A 290 -6.10 -22.20 23.45
N SER A 291 -5.76 -22.75 24.61
CA SER A 291 -5.62 -24.19 24.80
C SER A 291 -6.92 -24.95 24.55
N THR A 292 -8.04 -24.39 25.01
CA THR A 292 -9.36 -25.02 24.84
C THR A 292 -9.82 -24.96 23.39
N VAL A 293 -9.69 -23.80 22.74
CA VAL A 293 -10.03 -23.65 21.32
C VAL A 293 -9.15 -24.55 20.47
N MET A 294 -7.84 -24.62 20.75
CA MET A 294 -6.92 -25.48 20.01
C MET A 294 -7.26 -26.97 20.14
N GLN A 295 -7.70 -27.42 21.33
CA GLN A 295 -8.17 -28.79 21.53
C GLN A 295 -9.41 -29.10 20.68
N MET A 296 -10.38 -28.17 20.61
CA MET A 296 -11.57 -28.31 19.77
C MET A 296 -11.22 -28.34 18.28
N LEU A 297 -10.33 -27.43 17.84
CA LEU A 297 -9.87 -27.35 16.45
C LEU A 297 -9.17 -28.63 16.01
N LYS A 298 -8.28 -29.20 16.85
CA LYS A 298 -7.56 -30.45 16.54
C LYS A 298 -8.47 -31.68 16.43
N GLN A 299 -9.65 -31.64 17.04
CA GLN A 299 -10.64 -32.73 16.96
C GLN A 299 -11.47 -32.68 15.68
N ASN A 300 -11.46 -31.57 14.94
CA ASN A 300 -12.22 -31.42 13.70
C ASN A 300 -11.38 -31.85 12.48
N PRO A 301 -11.67 -33.02 11.86
CA PRO A 301 -10.91 -33.49 10.69
C PRO A 301 -11.16 -32.65 9.44
N ASP A 302 -12.30 -31.96 9.35
CA ASP A 302 -12.70 -31.13 8.21
C ASP A 302 -12.36 -29.64 8.40
N LEU A 303 -11.51 -29.33 9.39
CA LEU A 303 -11.13 -27.97 9.73
C LEU A 303 -10.45 -27.26 8.56
N LYS A 304 -10.97 -26.09 8.20
CA LYS A 304 -10.32 -25.18 7.25
C LYS A 304 -9.50 -24.14 8.00
N VAL A 305 -8.19 -24.11 7.74
CA VAL A 305 -7.26 -23.18 8.37
C VAL A 305 -6.93 -22.05 7.39
N TYR A 306 -7.09 -20.81 7.82
CA TYR A 306 -6.76 -19.61 7.04
C TYR A 306 -5.64 -18.84 7.74
N ALA A 307 -4.52 -18.62 7.07
CA ALA A 307 -3.44 -17.76 7.57
C ALA A 307 -3.68 -16.32 7.09
N PHE A 308 -3.64 -15.34 7.98
CA PHE A 308 -3.82 -13.93 7.65
C PHE A 308 -2.69 -13.08 8.23
N HIS A 309 -1.73 -12.70 7.38
CA HIS A 309 -0.51 -12.08 7.84
C HIS A 309 -0.05 -10.91 6.97
N SER A 310 0.88 -10.12 7.50
CA SER A 310 1.54 -9.02 6.80
C SER A 310 2.63 -9.53 5.83
N ALA A 311 3.08 -8.66 4.92
CA ALA A 311 4.27 -8.89 4.11
C ALA A 311 5.53 -8.54 4.92
N THR A 312 5.79 -9.35 5.94
CA THR A 312 6.94 -9.25 6.86
C THR A 312 7.65 -10.62 6.92
N PRO A 313 8.94 -10.68 7.36
CA PRO A 313 9.63 -11.95 7.56
C PRO A 313 8.86 -12.94 8.46
N ARG A 314 8.21 -12.41 9.50
CA ARG A 314 7.34 -13.17 10.39
C ARG A 314 6.08 -13.67 9.68
N GLY A 315 5.41 -12.79 8.93
CA GLY A 315 4.19 -13.12 8.21
C GLY A 315 4.41 -14.24 7.20
N VAL A 316 5.44 -14.14 6.34
CA VAL A 316 5.75 -15.20 5.36
C VAL A 316 6.15 -16.53 5.99
N THR A 317 6.55 -16.53 7.26
CA THR A 317 6.90 -17.74 8.02
C THR A 317 5.70 -18.38 8.72
N THR A 318 4.57 -17.66 8.82
CA THR A 318 3.36 -18.08 9.57
C THR A 318 2.84 -19.44 9.10
N ILE A 319 2.78 -19.68 7.79
CA ILE A 319 2.27 -20.95 7.24
C ILE A 319 3.18 -22.12 7.61
N ASN A 320 4.49 -21.90 7.57
CA ASN A 320 5.47 -22.91 7.95
C ASN A 320 5.38 -23.26 9.43
N GLU A 321 5.19 -22.24 10.29
CA GLU A 321 4.94 -22.44 11.73
C GLU A 321 3.66 -23.22 11.99
N LEU A 322 2.55 -22.88 11.32
CA LEU A 322 1.27 -23.59 11.45
C LEU A 322 1.38 -25.07 11.11
N ARG A 323 2.20 -25.42 10.11
CA ARG A 323 2.38 -26.80 9.64
C ARG A 323 3.30 -27.63 10.50
N ASN A 324 4.36 -27.02 11.00
CA ASN A 324 5.47 -27.78 11.60
C ASN A 324 5.47 -27.68 13.13
N SER A 325 4.82 -26.67 13.71
CA SER A 325 4.78 -26.51 15.16
C SER A 325 3.82 -27.51 15.80
N PRO A 326 4.27 -28.28 16.82
CA PRO A 326 3.40 -29.21 17.56
C PRO A 326 2.28 -28.49 18.33
N ASN A 327 2.49 -27.22 18.69
CA ASN A 327 1.49 -26.39 19.35
C ASN A 327 0.33 -26.03 18.41
N TRP A 328 0.58 -26.06 17.10
CA TRP A 328 -0.40 -25.83 16.04
C TRP A 328 -0.78 -27.16 15.40
N PHE A 329 -0.74 -27.27 14.07
CA PHE A 329 -1.23 -28.42 13.31
C PHE A 329 -0.11 -29.38 12.88
N GLY A 330 1.03 -29.34 13.59
CA GLY A 330 2.16 -30.25 13.43
C GLY A 330 1.72 -31.71 13.36
N GLY A 331 2.01 -32.36 12.22
CA GLY A 331 1.70 -33.78 12.00
C GLY A 331 0.31 -34.08 11.43
N ASN A 332 -0.54 -33.06 11.24
CA ASN A 332 -1.85 -33.21 10.60
C ASN A 332 -1.78 -32.82 9.12
N ASN A 333 -2.53 -33.52 8.26
CA ASN A 333 -2.60 -33.23 6.82
C ASN A 333 -3.74 -32.26 6.49
N LEU A 334 -3.88 -31.18 7.28
CA LEU A 334 -4.92 -30.17 7.08
C LEU A 334 -4.56 -29.22 5.94
N ILE A 335 -5.58 -28.79 5.20
CA ILE A 335 -5.42 -27.76 4.16
C ILE A 335 -5.32 -26.39 4.85
N ILE A 336 -4.24 -25.67 4.57
CA ILE A 336 -4.01 -24.30 5.04
C ILE A 336 -4.10 -23.37 3.84
N TYR A 337 -5.05 -22.44 3.90
CA TYR A 337 -5.26 -21.39 2.90
C TYR A 337 -4.50 -20.13 3.30
N ASP A 338 -3.66 -19.63 2.41
CA ASP A 338 -2.97 -18.36 2.61
C ASP A 338 -3.85 -17.20 2.14
N LEU A 339 -4.32 -16.38 3.08
CA LEU A 339 -5.01 -15.10 2.84
C LEU A 339 -4.09 -13.88 3.08
N GLY A 340 -2.83 -14.13 3.45
CA GLY A 340 -1.88 -13.12 3.84
C GLY A 340 -1.34 -12.28 2.69
N LEU A 341 -0.70 -11.18 3.06
CA LEU A 341 0.02 -10.33 2.13
C LEU A 341 1.45 -10.87 1.94
N LEU A 342 1.78 -11.21 0.70
CA LEU A 342 3.13 -11.62 0.28
C LEU A 342 3.83 -10.48 -0.47
N PRO A 343 5.17 -10.43 -0.51
CA PRO A 343 5.89 -9.39 -1.25
C PRO A 343 5.56 -9.37 -2.74
N ARG A 344 5.28 -10.52 -3.38
CA ARG A 344 4.76 -10.58 -4.76
C ARG A 344 3.47 -9.79 -4.99
N HIS A 345 2.63 -9.59 -3.97
CA HIS A 345 1.42 -8.75 -4.07
C HIS A 345 1.75 -7.26 -3.99
N VAL A 346 2.88 -6.90 -3.37
CA VAL A 346 3.35 -5.52 -3.22
C VAL A 346 3.96 -5.00 -4.52
N PHE A 347 4.71 -5.83 -5.25
CA PHE A 347 5.45 -5.42 -6.44
C PHE A 347 4.60 -4.80 -7.56
N PRO A 348 3.43 -5.38 -7.94
CA PRO A 348 2.56 -4.76 -8.93
C PRO A 348 1.69 -3.62 -8.36
N SER A 349 1.60 -3.52 -7.02
CA SER A 349 0.66 -2.60 -6.38
C SER A 349 1.00 -1.14 -6.65
N LYS A 350 -0.06 -0.37 -6.91
CA LYS A 350 0.03 1.05 -7.24
C LYS A 350 0.08 1.95 -5.99
N ASN A 351 -0.46 1.46 -4.87
CA ASN A 351 -0.89 2.29 -3.73
C ASN A 351 -0.46 1.75 -2.36
N MET A 352 0.28 0.64 -2.30
CA MET A 352 0.76 0.10 -1.02
C MET A 352 1.81 1.01 -0.37
N TRP A 353 1.76 1.06 0.96
CA TRP A 353 2.65 1.86 1.78
C TRP A 353 3.80 0.98 2.28
N ILE A 354 4.99 1.17 1.73
CA ILE A 354 6.16 0.33 1.98
C ILE A 354 7.06 1.05 2.97
N ILE A 355 7.41 0.35 4.04
CA ILE A 355 8.33 0.87 5.05
C ILE A 355 9.60 0.04 5.00
N LYS A 356 10.71 0.61 5.50
CA LYS A 356 11.96 -0.09 5.72
C LYS A 356 12.30 -0.08 7.21
N SER A 357 12.71 -1.22 7.75
CA SER A 357 13.24 -1.35 9.11
C SER A 357 14.51 -2.21 9.12
N ASP A 358 15.56 -1.73 9.77
CA ASP A 358 16.81 -2.49 9.92
C ASP A 358 16.62 -3.72 10.83
N GLU A 359 15.68 -3.67 11.77
CA GLU A 359 15.31 -4.82 12.61
C GLU A 359 14.72 -5.95 11.76
N LEU A 360 13.78 -5.60 10.87
CA LEU A 360 13.17 -6.56 9.96
C LEU A 360 14.14 -7.07 8.90
N ALA A 361 15.14 -6.26 8.48
CA ALA A 361 16.23 -6.75 7.64
C ALA A 361 16.99 -7.89 8.33
N GLY A 362 17.25 -7.76 9.64
CA GLY A 362 17.86 -8.80 10.45
C GLY A 362 17.01 -10.06 10.54
N GLN A 363 15.69 -9.92 10.65
CA GLN A 363 14.74 -11.05 10.65
C GLN A 363 14.64 -11.71 9.28
N GLY A 364 14.64 -10.94 8.18
CA GLY A 364 14.59 -11.45 6.81
C GLY A 364 15.74 -12.42 6.49
N ARG A 365 16.94 -12.12 6.98
CA ARG A 365 18.12 -13.00 6.82
C ARG A 365 17.95 -14.34 7.55
N LYS A 366 17.18 -14.35 8.65
CA LYS A 366 16.92 -15.50 9.51
C LYS A 366 15.71 -16.35 9.09
N ILE A 367 15.05 -16.02 7.97
CA ILE A 367 13.93 -16.83 7.45
C ILE A 367 14.40 -18.29 7.24
N PRO A 368 13.63 -19.31 7.68
CA PRO A 368 13.98 -20.72 7.51
C PRO A 368 14.19 -21.12 6.04
N ALA A 369 15.06 -22.10 5.79
CA ALA A 369 15.42 -22.51 4.43
C ALA A 369 14.22 -23.04 3.64
N GLU A 370 13.28 -23.68 4.32
CA GLU A 370 12.04 -24.22 3.77
C GLU A 370 11.14 -23.10 3.23
N VAL A 371 11.04 -21.99 3.98
CA VAL A 371 10.27 -20.80 3.56
C VAL A 371 10.99 -20.05 2.44
N LYS A 372 12.32 -20.03 2.45
CA LYS A 372 13.09 -19.40 1.36
C LYS A 372 12.82 -20.06 0.00
N GLN A 373 12.54 -21.37 -0.03
CA GLN A 373 12.22 -22.08 -1.27
C GLN A 373 10.85 -21.71 -1.86
N THR A 374 9.92 -21.22 -1.03
CA THR A 374 8.59 -20.78 -1.49
C THR A 374 8.56 -19.32 -1.98
N LEU A 375 9.67 -18.59 -1.80
CA LEU A 375 9.80 -17.19 -2.16
C LEU A 375 10.73 -17.03 -3.37
N SER A 376 10.39 -16.10 -4.26
CA SER A 376 11.30 -15.75 -5.36
C SER A 376 12.51 -14.95 -4.86
N THR A 377 13.57 -14.92 -5.66
CA THR A 377 14.80 -14.17 -5.34
C THR A 377 14.51 -12.70 -5.04
N ASP A 378 13.64 -12.06 -5.82
CA ASP A 378 13.26 -10.66 -5.60
C ASP A 378 12.53 -10.44 -4.27
N GLU A 379 11.70 -11.40 -3.84
CA GLU A 379 10.99 -11.33 -2.56
C GLU A 379 11.96 -11.49 -1.37
N LEU A 380 12.93 -12.39 -1.49
CA LEU A 380 13.97 -12.57 -0.49
C LEU A 380 14.86 -11.33 -0.36
N GLU A 381 15.34 -10.79 -1.48
CA GLU A 381 16.12 -9.54 -1.47
C GLU A 381 15.33 -8.39 -0.84
N TRP A 382 14.03 -8.31 -1.11
CA TRP A 382 13.17 -7.27 -0.57
C TRP A 382 13.01 -7.40 0.96
N LEU A 383 12.77 -8.60 1.48
CA LEU A 383 12.67 -8.87 2.92
C LEU A 383 14.02 -8.71 3.64
N GLU A 384 15.12 -9.18 3.06
CA GLU A 384 16.47 -9.08 3.63
C GLU A 384 17.02 -7.64 3.61
N ALA A 385 16.51 -6.80 2.71
CA ALA A 385 16.73 -5.35 2.73
C ALA A 385 15.87 -4.64 3.79
N GLY A 386 14.96 -5.35 4.46
CA GLY A 386 14.12 -4.83 5.54
C GLY A 386 12.87 -4.10 5.07
N PHE A 387 12.48 -4.27 3.80
CA PHE A 387 11.21 -3.74 3.32
C PHE A 387 10.04 -4.59 3.80
N TYR A 388 8.93 -3.95 4.10
CA TYR A 388 7.73 -4.62 4.57
C TYR A 388 6.45 -3.80 4.32
N VAL A 389 5.31 -4.48 4.35
CA VAL A 389 3.97 -3.88 4.35
C VAL A 389 3.11 -4.60 5.38
N GLU A 390 2.49 -3.84 6.25
CA GLU A 390 1.62 -4.36 7.31
C GLU A 390 0.16 -4.33 6.90
N LEU A 391 -0.62 -5.26 7.48
CA LEU A 391 -2.06 -5.28 7.32
C LEU A 391 -2.70 -3.99 7.87
N GLU A 392 -2.18 -3.43 8.96
CA GLU A 392 -2.66 -2.17 9.53
C GLU A 392 -2.47 -0.97 8.61
N SER A 393 -1.70 -1.10 7.52
CA SER A 393 -1.64 -0.05 6.51
C SER A 393 -2.96 0.10 5.72
N PHE A 394 -3.87 -0.89 5.79
CA PHE A 394 -5.18 -0.86 5.15
C PHE A 394 -6.28 -0.45 6.12
N SER A 395 -7.39 0.10 5.57
CA SER A 395 -8.54 0.48 6.39
C SER A 395 -9.23 -0.75 6.98
N PRO A 396 -9.92 -0.62 8.13
CA PRO A 396 -10.73 -1.69 8.72
C PRO A 396 -11.63 -2.40 7.72
N ARG A 397 -12.39 -1.63 6.94
CA ARG A 397 -13.30 -2.14 5.91
C ARG A 397 -12.58 -2.99 4.86
N LYS A 398 -11.39 -2.57 4.41
CA LYS A 398 -10.63 -3.31 3.39
C LYS A 398 -10.12 -4.63 3.95
N LEU A 399 -9.62 -4.65 5.20
CA LEU A 399 -9.17 -5.90 5.84
C LEU A 399 -10.32 -6.89 6.01
N LEU A 400 -11.45 -6.47 6.57
CA LEU A 400 -12.63 -7.32 6.73
C LEU A 400 -13.09 -7.86 5.37
N GLN A 401 -13.16 -6.99 4.35
CA GLN A 401 -13.52 -7.39 2.99
C GLN A 401 -12.57 -8.45 2.42
N VAL A 402 -11.26 -8.28 2.56
CA VAL A 402 -10.27 -9.26 2.06
C VAL A 402 -10.49 -10.63 2.68
N VAL A 403 -10.65 -10.67 4.00
CA VAL A 403 -10.81 -11.95 4.72
C VAL A 403 -12.14 -12.60 4.34
N SER A 404 -13.26 -11.85 4.32
CA SER A 404 -14.57 -12.38 3.92
C SER A 404 -14.56 -12.91 2.48
N GLN A 405 -13.95 -12.17 1.55
CA GLN A 405 -13.83 -12.59 0.14
C GLN A 405 -12.93 -13.83 -0.01
N GLY A 406 -11.83 -13.89 0.74
CA GLY A 406 -10.95 -15.06 0.78
C GLY A 406 -11.72 -16.32 1.20
N ILE A 407 -12.47 -16.25 2.30
CA ILE A 407 -13.30 -17.35 2.78
C ILE A 407 -14.34 -17.75 1.73
N ALA A 408 -15.11 -16.80 1.19
CA ALA A 408 -16.14 -17.08 0.19
C ALA A 408 -15.58 -17.77 -1.07
N LYS A 409 -14.42 -17.30 -1.56
CA LYS A 409 -13.75 -17.90 -2.73
C LYS A 409 -13.31 -19.34 -2.47
N THR A 410 -12.70 -19.61 -1.30
CA THR A 410 -12.30 -20.99 -0.96
C THR A 410 -13.49 -21.94 -0.84
N GLN A 411 -14.65 -21.45 -0.41
CA GLN A 411 -15.89 -22.24 -0.39
C GLN A 411 -16.40 -22.54 -1.80
N ALA A 412 -16.37 -21.57 -2.70
CA ALA A 412 -16.78 -21.77 -4.10
C ALA A 412 -15.92 -22.84 -4.78
N VAL A 413 -14.60 -22.80 -4.58
CA VAL A 413 -13.67 -23.81 -5.13
C VAL A 413 -13.91 -25.18 -4.51
N ALA A 414 -14.08 -25.27 -3.19
CA ALA A 414 -14.36 -26.53 -2.51
C ALA A 414 -15.69 -27.18 -2.98
N ASN A 415 -16.65 -26.37 -3.41
CA ASN A 415 -17.95 -26.82 -3.93
C ASN A 415 -17.95 -27.11 -5.44
N GLY A 416 -16.79 -27.12 -6.09
CA GLY A 416 -16.65 -27.48 -7.51
C GLY A 416 -17.01 -26.37 -8.49
N TYR A 417 -17.21 -25.12 -8.02
CA TYR A 417 -17.35 -23.98 -8.91
C TYR A 417 -15.95 -23.53 -9.36
N SER A 418 -15.49 -24.06 -10.50
CA SER A 418 -14.33 -23.49 -11.18
C SER A 418 -14.68 -22.07 -11.61
N SER A 419 -14.07 -21.07 -10.97
CA SER A 419 -14.11 -19.68 -11.45
C SER A 419 -13.21 -19.55 -12.69
N ALA A 420 -13.61 -20.21 -13.76
CA ALA A 420 -13.13 -19.98 -15.11
C ALA A 420 -14.29 -19.34 -15.87
N SER A 421 -14.07 -18.10 -16.31
CA SER A 421 -14.92 -17.30 -17.20
C SER A 421 -16.37 -17.08 -16.78
N ASP A 422 -16.66 -15.86 -16.33
CA ASP A 422 -17.89 -15.22 -16.82
C ASP A 422 -17.57 -13.80 -17.31
N SER A 423 -17.04 -13.78 -18.53
CA SER A 423 -16.92 -12.61 -19.38
C SER A 423 -18.21 -12.48 -20.19
N SER A 424 -19.25 -11.84 -19.64
CA SER A 424 -20.25 -11.11 -20.43
C SER A 424 -21.17 -10.26 -19.55
N LEU A 425 -20.99 -8.94 -19.59
CA LEU A 425 -22.00 -7.96 -19.98
C LEU A 425 -21.47 -6.53 -19.81
N ASP A 426 -21.18 -5.98 -20.98
CA ASP A 426 -21.02 -4.58 -21.41
C ASP A 426 -21.60 -3.46 -20.51
N SER A 427 -20.74 -2.57 -20.00
CA SER A 427 -20.69 -1.15 -20.46
C SER A 427 -19.80 -0.25 -19.57
N GLY A 428 -18.80 0.38 -20.18
CA GLY A 428 -18.28 1.71 -19.78
C GLY A 428 -17.02 1.77 -18.89
N TYR A 429 -15.86 1.87 -19.53
CA TYR A 429 -14.60 2.48 -19.01
C TYR A 429 -14.00 1.91 -17.71
N SER A 430 -13.13 0.91 -17.83
CA SER A 430 -11.84 0.82 -17.11
C SER A 430 -11.05 -0.37 -17.67
N SER A 431 -9.94 -0.13 -18.36
CA SER A 431 -9.04 -1.19 -18.80
C SER A 431 -8.18 -1.67 -17.63
N ASP A 432 -8.60 -2.79 -17.04
CA ASP A 432 -7.88 -3.56 -16.03
C ASP A 432 -7.93 -5.04 -16.47
N ASP A 433 -7.03 -5.42 -17.39
CA ASP A 433 -6.89 -6.81 -17.82
C ASP A 433 -5.96 -7.54 -16.84
N GLY A 434 -6.56 -8.25 -15.88
CA GLY A 434 -5.87 -9.15 -14.94
C GLY A 434 -5.82 -10.58 -15.47
N ILE A 435 -4.61 -11.12 -15.63
CA ILE A 435 -4.37 -12.53 -15.95
C ILE A 435 -4.44 -13.36 -14.66
N ILE A 436 -5.21 -14.46 -14.68
CA ILE A 436 -5.41 -15.40 -13.57
C ILE A 436 -4.28 -16.43 -13.59
N LEU A 437 -3.42 -16.47 -12.56
CA LEU A 437 -2.51 -17.60 -12.31
C LEU A 437 -2.98 -18.33 -11.06
N VAL A 438 -3.57 -19.52 -11.26
CA VAL A 438 -3.76 -20.50 -10.20
C VAL A 438 -2.43 -21.24 -10.05
N GLY A 439 -1.63 -20.86 -9.05
CA GLY A 439 -0.49 -21.67 -8.63
C GLY A 439 -1.00 -22.86 -7.83
N ILE A 440 -1.33 -23.96 -8.50
CA ILE A 440 -1.36 -25.28 -7.88
C ILE A 440 0.10 -25.69 -7.82
N ASP A 441 0.71 -25.69 -6.63
CA ASP A 441 1.98 -26.43 -6.44
C ASP A 441 1.70 -27.91 -6.74
N ASP A 442 2.61 -28.59 -7.42
CA ASP A 442 2.50 -30.02 -7.75
C ASP A 442 2.33 -30.92 -6.50
N ASP A 443 2.62 -30.39 -5.31
CA ASP A 443 2.12 -30.93 -4.05
C ASP A 443 0.78 -30.27 -3.69
N ASN A 444 -0.31 -31.03 -3.87
CA ASN A 444 -1.74 -30.74 -3.66
C ASN A 444 -2.14 -30.27 -2.23
N ARG A 445 -1.23 -29.63 -1.49
CA ARG A 445 -1.31 -29.17 -0.09
C ARG A 445 -1.18 -27.66 0.06
N ASN A 446 -0.81 -26.93 -1.00
CA ASN A 446 -0.78 -25.47 -1.05
C ASN A 446 -1.79 -24.96 -2.07
N THR A 447 -2.76 -24.18 -1.60
CA THR A 447 -3.54 -23.33 -2.51
C THR A 447 -3.34 -21.89 -2.07
N SER A 448 -2.48 -21.17 -2.78
CA SER A 448 -2.33 -19.73 -2.62
C SER A 448 -3.52 -19.05 -3.29
N PHE A 449 -4.42 -18.46 -2.50
CA PHE A 449 -5.61 -17.79 -3.02
C PHE A 449 -5.46 -16.26 -2.92
N PHE A 450 -5.03 -15.66 -4.03
CA PHE A 450 -5.21 -14.26 -4.44
C PHE A 450 -5.39 -13.19 -3.34
N ALA A 451 -4.28 -12.50 -3.02
CA ALA A 451 -4.30 -11.21 -2.32
C ALA A 451 -4.02 -9.99 -3.24
N SER A 452 -3.56 -10.18 -4.49
CA SER A 452 -3.24 -9.05 -5.38
C SER A 452 -4.45 -8.15 -5.67
N ASP A 453 -5.61 -8.73 -5.96
CA ASP A 453 -6.84 -7.98 -6.30
C ASP A 453 -7.59 -7.54 -5.03
N SER A 454 -7.45 -8.33 -3.97
CA SER A 454 -8.11 -8.08 -2.69
C SER A 454 -7.48 -6.88 -1.96
N PHE A 455 -6.17 -6.65 -2.10
CA PHE A 455 -5.46 -5.51 -1.50
C PHE A 455 -5.15 -4.35 -2.48
N GLY A 456 -5.20 -4.59 -3.81
CA GLY A 456 -4.90 -3.65 -4.88
C GLY A 456 -5.82 -2.44 -5.00
#